data_AF-A0A127B538-F1
#
_entry.id   AF-A0A127B538-F1
#
_cell.length_a   1.000
_cell.length_b   1.000
_cell.length_c   1.000
_cell.angle_alpha   90.00
_cell.angle_beta   90.00
_cell.angle_gamma   90.00
#
_symmetry.space_group_name_H-M   'P 1'
#
loop_
_entity.id
_entity.type
_entity.pdbx_description
1 polymer ?
#
loop_
_entity_poly.entity_id
_entity_poly.type
_entity_poly.pdbx_seq_one_letter_code
_entity_poly.pdbx_strand_id
1 'polypeptide(L)'
;MRIITEAINTEPMHSVTKQDVLTVLKYVPKDWIGLKHTFLISAQKFDSSGWNRPVILNQTTFRILSRGLPKQQVIKELLLEIAINPTQTYPKKLHILEKEQRRKLEEVIQPFYEKILAEL
;
A
#
# COMPACT_ATOMS: atom_id res chain seq x y z
N MET A 1 -9.26 -12.11 -5.01
CA MET A 1 -8.15 -11.14 -5.08
C MET A 1 -7.82 -10.82 -6.53
N ARG A 2 -7.76 -9.53 -6.89
CA ARG A 2 -7.46 -9.06 -8.27
C ARG A 2 -6.38 -7.97 -8.20
N ILE A 3 -5.43 -7.96 -9.14
CA ILE A 3 -4.45 -6.88 -9.28
C ILE A 3 -4.63 -6.24 -10.66
N ILE A 4 -4.83 -4.92 -10.70
CA ILE A 4 -5.07 -4.12 -11.90
C ILE A 4 -3.98 -3.05 -11.96
N THR A 5 -3.45 -2.81 -13.16
CA THR A 5 -2.50 -1.74 -13.42
C THR A 5 -3.08 -0.84 -14.50
N GLU A 6 -3.28 0.43 -14.19
CA GLU A 6 -3.72 1.42 -15.17
C GLU A 6 -2.54 1.78 -16.09
N ALA A 7 -2.81 1.82 -17.39
CA ALA A 7 -1.80 2.20 -18.37
C ALA A 7 -1.42 3.68 -18.23
N ILE A 8 -0.15 3.98 -18.45
CA ILE A 8 0.38 5.35 -18.48
C ILE A 8 1.32 5.49 -19.67
N ASN A 9 1.32 6.68 -20.26
CA ASN A 9 2.17 7.05 -21.39
C ASN A 9 2.99 8.33 -21.08
N THR A 10 3.02 8.75 -19.81
CA THR A 10 3.66 9.99 -19.37
C THR A 10 4.45 9.76 -18.09
N GLU A 11 5.59 10.44 -17.97
CA GLU A 11 6.39 10.43 -16.75
C GLU A 11 5.70 11.20 -15.58
N PRO A 12 5.98 10.83 -14.32
CA PRO A 12 6.77 9.68 -13.91
C PRO A 12 6.01 8.35 -14.09
N MET A 13 6.74 7.29 -14.46
CA MET A 13 6.19 5.93 -14.54
C MET A 13 5.82 5.36 -13.16
N HIS A 14 5.11 4.22 -13.16
CA HIS A 14 4.83 3.48 -11.92
C HIS A 14 6.12 2.95 -11.32
N SER A 15 6.38 3.22 -10.04
CA SER A 15 7.52 2.62 -9.33
C SER A 15 7.26 1.20 -8.80
N VAL A 16 5.99 0.79 -8.74
CA VAL A 16 5.58 -0.56 -8.37
C VAL A 16 4.90 -1.26 -9.55
N THR A 17 5.12 -2.55 -9.62
CA THR A 17 4.56 -3.45 -10.62
C THR A 17 3.59 -4.43 -9.97
N LYS A 18 2.87 -5.17 -10.81
CA LYS A 18 2.06 -6.30 -10.34
C LYS A 18 2.89 -7.33 -9.56
N GLN A 19 4.14 -7.56 -9.97
CA GLN A 19 5.02 -8.51 -9.29
C GLN A 19 5.38 -8.03 -7.89
N ASP A 20 5.69 -6.74 -7.73
CA ASP A 20 6.00 -6.18 -6.41
C ASP A 20 4.81 -6.34 -5.44
N VAL A 21 3.57 -6.10 -5.93
CA VAL A 21 2.35 -6.32 -5.14
C VAL A 21 2.20 -7.81 -4.79
N LEU A 22 2.44 -8.73 -5.72
CA LEU A 22 2.40 -10.17 -5.43
C LEU A 22 3.43 -10.57 -4.36
N THR A 23 4.64 -10.01 -4.41
CA THR A 23 5.68 -10.24 -3.39
C THR A 23 5.20 -9.76 -2.03
N VAL A 24 4.56 -8.59 -1.91
CA VAL A 24 3.98 -8.14 -0.64
C VAL A 24 2.96 -9.15 -0.11
N LEU A 25 2.03 -9.57 -0.97
CA LEU A 25 0.94 -10.49 -0.59
C LEU A 25 1.42 -11.90 -0.24
N LYS A 26 2.61 -12.29 -0.69
CA LYS A 26 3.27 -13.56 -0.32
C LYS A 26 3.68 -13.57 1.15
N TYR A 27 4.12 -12.43 1.70
CA TYR A 27 4.67 -12.33 3.06
C TYR A 27 3.66 -11.92 4.12
N VAL A 28 2.58 -11.24 3.73
CA VAL A 28 1.54 -10.80 4.66
C VAL A 28 0.62 -11.98 5.04
N PRO A 29 0.18 -12.10 6.31
CA PRO A 29 -0.78 -13.12 6.70
C PRO A 29 -2.07 -13.07 5.86
N LYS A 30 -2.55 -14.22 5.40
CA LYS A 30 -3.69 -14.31 4.48
C LYS A 30 -4.99 -13.76 5.10
N ASP A 31 -5.15 -13.87 6.41
CA ASP A 31 -6.28 -13.36 7.17
C ASP A 31 -6.30 -11.82 7.25
N TRP A 32 -5.18 -11.14 7.01
CA TRP A 32 -5.12 -9.67 6.96
C TRP A 32 -5.72 -9.12 5.66
N ILE A 33 -5.72 -9.94 4.61
CA ILE A 33 -6.20 -9.57 3.28
C ILE A 33 -7.47 -10.38 3.00
N GLY A 34 -8.63 -9.78 3.25
CA GLY A 34 -9.92 -10.37 2.93
C GLY A 34 -10.05 -10.86 1.47
N LEU A 35 -10.97 -11.80 1.23
CA LEU A 35 -11.08 -12.53 -0.05
C LEU A 35 -11.42 -11.64 -1.27
N LYS A 36 -12.08 -10.50 -1.05
CA LYS A 36 -12.67 -9.66 -2.11
C LYS A 36 -11.87 -8.40 -2.45
N HIS A 37 -10.59 -8.33 -2.06
CA HIS A 37 -9.79 -7.14 -2.34
C HIS A 37 -9.30 -7.04 -3.80
N THR A 38 -9.30 -5.81 -4.29
CA THR A 38 -8.66 -5.39 -5.55
C THR A 38 -7.46 -4.50 -5.23
N PHE A 39 -6.33 -4.73 -5.85
CA PHE A 39 -5.15 -3.88 -5.78
C PHE A 39 -5.03 -3.13 -7.11
N LEU A 40 -5.23 -1.82 -7.08
CA LEU A 40 -5.21 -0.94 -8.25
C LEU A 40 -3.93 -0.09 -8.22
N ILE A 41 -2.97 -0.40 -9.09
CA ILE A 41 -1.83 0.46 -9.37
C ILE A 41 -2.33 1.56 -10.31
N SER A 42 -2.56 2.74 -9.76
CA SER A 42 -3.31 3.80 -10.43
C SER A 42 -2.40 4.74 -11.22
N ALA A 43 -2.88 5.15 -12.39
CA ALA A 43 -2.29 6.17 -13.25
C ALA A 43 -2.30 7.57 -12.62
N GLN A 44 -3.02 7.80 -11.52
CA GLN A 44 -3.05 9.08 -10.82
C GLN A 44 -1.73 9.36 -10.09
N LYS A 45 -1.22 10.60 -10.15
CA LYS A 45 -0.05 11.03 -9.37
C LYS A 45 -0.48 11.38 -7.94
N PHE A 46 0.35 11.04 -6.95
CA PHE A 46 0.06 11.31 -5.54
C PHE A 46 -0.15 12.80 -5.25
N ASP A 47 0.74 13.68 -5.74
CA ASP A 47 0.65 15.13 -5.47
C ASP A 47 -0.63 15.78 -6.00
N SER A 48 -1.22 15.22 -7.06
CA SER A 48 -2.47 15.69 -7.67
C SER A 48 -3.74 15.06 -7.08
N SER A 49 -3.60 14.19 -6.08
CA SER A 49 -4.69 13.31 -5.66
C SER A 49 -5.52 13.83 -4.49
N GLY A 50 -5.00 14.80 -3.73
CA GLY A 50 -5.62 15.31 -2.50
C GLY A 50 -5.53 14.32 -1.32
N TRP A 51 -4.87 13.16 -1.49
CA TRP A 51 -4.67 12.19 -0.41
C TRP A 51 -3.46 12.55 0.43
N ASN A 52 -3.50 12.17 1.70
CA ASN A 52 -2.38 12.35 2.63
C ASN A 52 -1.36 11.19 2.56
N ARG A 53 -1.74 10.07 1.93
CA ARG A 53 -0.92 8.87 1.82
C ARG A 53 -1.03 8.29 0.41
N PRO A 54 0.06 7.72 -0.15
CA PRO A 54 0.07 7.20 -1.51
C PRO A 54 -0.63 5.85 -1.67
N VAL A 55 -0.98 5.19 -0.57
CA VAL A 55 -1.78 3.97 -0.58
C VAL A 55 -2.96 4.14 0.36
N ILE A 56 -4.16 3.84 -0.15
CA ILE A 56 -5.41 3.93 0.60
C ILE A 56 -6.32 2.74 0.26
N LEU A 57 -7.05 2.25 1.25
CA LEU A 57 -8.12 1.28 1.06
C LEU A 57 -9.46 2.01 0.96
N ASN A 58 -10.07 1.99 -0.22
CA ASN A 58 -11.42 2.49 -0.45
C ASN A 58 -12.37 1.32 -0.67
N GLN A 59 -13.27 1.08 0.29
CA GLN A 59 -14.15 -0.08 0.33
C GLN A 59 -13.35 -1.40 0.25
N THR A 60 -13.30 -2.03 -0.92
CA THR A 60 -12.57 -3.27 -1.17
C THR A 60 -11.32 -3.06 -2.03
N THR A 61 -11.00 -1.83 -2.43
CA THR A 61 -9.93 -1.54 -3.38
C THR A 61 -8.78 -0.80 -2.69
N PHE A 62 -7.61 -1.45 -2.63
CA PHE A 62 -6.35 -0.78 -2.34
C PHE A 62 -5.92 0.00 -3.57
N ARG A 63 -6.00 1.33 -3.49
CA ARG A 63 -5.50 2.24 -4.53
C ARG A 63 -4.06 2.60 -4.22
N ILE A 64 -3.16 2.34 -5.15
CA ILE A 64 -1.71 2.50 -5.03
C ILE A 64 -1.26 3.57 -6.00
N LEU A 65 -0.85 4.73 -5.48
CA LEU A 65 -0.38 5.89 -6.22
C LEU A 65 1.15 5.92 -6.23
N SER A 66 1.76 5.11 -7.10
CA SER A 66 3.20 4.88 -7.11
C SER A 66 4.01 5.83 -8.00
N ARG A 67 3.35 6.63 -8.84
CA ARG A 67 4.02 7.43 -9.86
C ARG A 67 4.94 8.48 -9.22
N GLY A 68 6.24 8.41 -9.52
CA GLY A 68 7.25 9.35 -9.04
C GLY A 68 7.67 9.15 -7.58
N LEU A 69 7.21 8.09 -6.92
CA LEU A 69 7.59 7.77 -5.54
C LEU A 69 8.59 6.60 -5.49
N PRO A 70 9.54 6.58 -4.55
CA PRO A 70 10.40 5.43 -4.33
C PRO A 70 9.60 4.14 -4.09
N LYS A 71 9.97 3.04 -4.75
CA LYS A 71 9.31 1.74 -4.61
C LYS A 71 9.18 1.35 -3.13
N GLN A 72 10.27 1.47 -2.37
CA GLN A 72 10.34 1.13 -0.95
C GLN A 72 9.29 1.90 -0.12
N GLN A 73 9.13 3.20 -0.40
CA GLN A 73 8.11 4.02 0.25
C GLN A 73 6.70 3.50 -0.03
N VAL A 74 6.39 3.19 -1.30
CA VAL A 74 5.06 2.69 -1.68
C VAL A 74 4.77 1.33 -1.06
N ILE A 75 5.75 0.44 -1.03
CA ILE A 75 5.62 -0.90 -0.42
C ILE A 75 5.38 -0.77 1.09
N LYS A 76 6.12 0.11 1.78
CA LYS A 76 5.89 0.38 3.20
C LYS A 76 4.47 0.89 3.44
N GLU A 77 4.00 1.85 2.64
CA GLU A 77 2.66 2.42 2.76
C GLU A 77 1.55 1.39 2.45
N LEU A 78 1.78 0.46 1.51
CA LEU A 78 0.89 -0.66 1.24
C LEU A 78 0.78 -1.60 2.44
N LEU A 79 1.91 -1.96 3.06
CA LEU A 79 1.92 -2.78 4.27
C LEU A 79 1.18 -2.09 5.43
N LEU A 80 1.43 -0.79 5.63
CA LEU A 80 0.73 -0.01 6.65
C LEU A 80 -0.78 -0.05 6.43
N GLU A 81 -1.24 0.17 5.19
CA GLU A 81 -2.67 0.15 4.87
C GLU A 81 -3.31 -1.22 5.10
N ILE A 82 -2.61 -2.31 4.75
CA ILE A 82 -3.10 -3.68 5.00
C ILE A 82 -3.18 -3.96 6.51
N ALA A 83 -2.22 -3.47 7.30
CA ALA A 83 -2.15 -3.74 8.73
C ALA A 83 -3.19 -2.96 9.57
N ILE A 84 -3.85 -1.92 9.03
CA ILE A 84 -4.83 -1.10 9.78
C ILE A 84 -5.97 -1.97 10.35
N ASN A 85 -6.62 -2.77 9.51
CA ASN A 85 -7.76 -3.59 9.90
C ASN A 85 -7.41 -4.66 10.95
N PRO A 86 -6.44 -5.56 10.72
CA PRO A 86 -6.13 -6.63 11.68
C PRO A 86 -5.57 -6.10 13.00
N THR A 87 -4.88 -4.96 13.01
CA THR A 87 -4.35 -4.35 14.25
C THR A 87 -5.34 -3.40 14.93
N GLN A 88 -6.50 -3.17 14.31
CA GLN A 88 -7.52 -2.21 14.73
C GLN A 88 -6.96 -0.79 14.94
N THR A 89 -5.90 -0.42 14.21
CA THR A 89 -5.24 0.88 14.33
C THR A 89 -5.86 1.87 13.35
N TYR A 90 -7.16 2.11 13.50
CA TYR A 90 -7.95 2.91 12.56
C TYR A 90 -7.55 4.40 12.60
N PRO A 91 -7.37 5.05 11.43
CA PRO A 91 -7.17 6.50 11.35
C PRO A 91 -8.30 7.26 12.06
N LYS A 92 -7.96 8.23 12.93
CA LYS A 92 -8.98 9.08 13.58
C LYS A 92 -9.59 10.11 12.63
N LYS A 93 -8.89 10.43 11.54
CA LYS A 93 -9.31 11.32 10.45
C LYS A 93 -9.05 10.62 9.12
N LEU A 94 -9.84 10.97 8.10
CA LEU A 94 -9.85 10.37 6.76
C LEU A 94 -8.44 9.98 6.24
N HIS A 95 -8.08 8.70 6.40
CA HIS A 95 -6.78 8.10 6.04
C HIS A 95 -5.51 8.75 6.64
N ILE A 96 -5.63 9.60 7.66
CA ILE A 96 -4.49 10.23 8.36
C ILE A 96 -4.09 9.38 9.55
N LEU A 97 -2.86 8.86 9.54
CA LEU A 97 -2.26 8.19 10.69
C LEU A 97 -1.55 9.21 11.58
N GLU A 98 -1.95 9.28 12.85
CA GLU A 98 -1.19 10.03 13.85
C GLU A 98 0.16 9.36 14.12
N LYS A 99 1.12 10.11 14.69
CA LYS A 99 2.49 9.64 14.93
C LYS A 99 2.54 8.31 15.70
N GLU A 100 1.71 8.17 16.74
CA GLU A 100 1.65 6.96 17.56
C GLU A 100 1.04 5.77 16.80
N GLN A 101 -0.02 6.02 16.02
CA GLN A 101 -0.65 5.01 15.18
C GLN A 101 0.31 4.48 14.12
N ARG A 102 1.03 5.40 13.46
CA ARG A 102 2.04 5.05 12.48
C ARG A 102 3.16 4.23 13.11
N ARG A 103 3.71 4.65 14.27
CA ARG A 103 4.77 3.91 14.97
C ARG A 103 4.32 2.48 15.29
N LYS A 104 3.12 2.31 15.85
CA LYS A 104 2.57 0.99 16.17
C LYS A 104 2.43 0.11 14.92
N LEU A 105 1.93 0.65 13.82
CA LEU A 105 1.83 -0.08 12.56
C LEU A 105 3.21 -0.44 12.00
N GLU A 106 4.18 0.49 12.05
CA GLU A 106 5.55 0.27 11.61
C GLU A 106 6.22 -0.88 12.38
N GLU A 107 6.07 -0.94 13.70
CA GLU A 107 6.55 -2.06 14.53
C GLU A 107 5.95 -3.40 14.10
N VAL A 108 4.66 -3.42 13.76
CA VAL A 108 3.95 -4.62 13.30
C VAL A 108 4.39 -5.06 11.90
N ILE A 109 4.60 -4.11 10.98
CA ILE A 109 4.92 -4.44 9.58
C ILE A 109 6.41 -4.71 9.34
N GLN A 110 7.29 -4.25 10.24
CA GLN A 110 8.75 -4.33 10.12
C GLN A 110 9.27 -5.73 9.70
N PRO A 111 8.89 -6.85 10.37
CA PRO A 111 9.41 -8.16 9.99
C PRO A 111 8.98 -8.63 8.59
N PHE A 112 7.83 -8.15 8.09
CA PHE A 112 7.39 -8.44 6.72
C PHE A 112 8.12 -7.55 5.72
N TYR A 113 8.28 -6.26 6.07
CA TYR A 113 8.95 -5.28 5.24
C TYR A 113 10.40 -5.67 4.92
N GLU A 114 11.15 -6.13 5.92
CA GLU A 114 12.53 -6.61 5.73
C GLU A 114 12.63 -7.81 4.79
N LYS A 115 11.72 -8.79 4.93
CA LYS A 115 11.66 -9.97 4.05
C LYS A 115 11.30 -9.59 2.61
N ILE A 116 10.37 -8.65 2.46
CA ILE A 116 9.96 -8.15 1.14
C ILE A 116 11.12 -7.42 0.47
N LEU A 117 11.82 -6.53 1.18
CA LEU A 117 12.97 -5.80 0.63
C LEU A 117 14.13 -6.71 0.22
N ALA A 118 14.30 -7.86 0.87
CA ALA A 118 15.32 -8.84 0.47
C ALA A 118 14.97 -9.59 -0.84
N GLU A 119 13.70 -9.57 -1.27
CA GLU A 119 13.21 -10.26 -2.49
C GLU A 119 12.93 -9.30 -3.66
N LEU A 120 12.80 -8.00 -3.39
CA LEU A 120 12.52 -6.94 -4.39
C LEU A 120 13.77 -6.45 -5.12
#